data_AF-A0A2P6MVK6-F1
#
_entry.id   AF-A0A2P6MVK6-F1
#
_cell.length_a   1.000
_cell.length_b   1.000
_cell.length_c   1.000
_cell.angle_alpha   90.00
_cell.angle_beta   90.00
_cell.angle_gamma   90.00
#
_symmetry.space_group_name_H-M   'P 1'
#
loop_
_entity.id
_entity.type
_entity.pdbx_description
1 polymer ?
#
loop_
_entity_poly.entity_id
_entity_poly.type
_entity_poly.pdbx_seq_one_letter_code
_entity_poly.pdbx_strand_id
1 'polypeptide(L)'
;MSDSRALFFSGGTALNSIISHLKGSLSDITYVLPISDNGGSTAEIVRVTGGPAIGDIRSRLIRLADETTEENRAVQALLQYRLSACAGVGVPHPKHEWLDIVDGSHVLWKGISETYKETIRMFLVHFNTEVMRSQHNHGEMRKLKPFDWSNGSVGNFFFSGARMFFNSLETAIFWFSRVSEIPRKTFIAPAISSNKEINIGAELTDGTCILGQNTISHPGRFTNPNDIQNGGNIVDKEDEGAPLQSPIKRIFYLNEDGHEIFLSANPEVIKKLREERAIVYSMGSLYTSIVPCLILNGVGEAIQENRCNKILVLNGYPDRETLGMKGADYVTAIVNALNRGQTKKALKNGVKDYLTHVIYARDSEISIEKEKFQQWGVHMVEWSTRESFLRKVAASLECLILSRTTREQAMGKNSFIQKLLSNKKSRSNETSPIASPIVSPTTSPIVKRKFMRPVEGAESPTRPSMDTTTERTIRRSSNPTPPLHSDTQLVEFQNICTHFIIICLILAALSAGFELTNTPMLLSSFVF
;
A
#
# COMPACT_ATOMS: atom_id res chain seq x y z
N MET A 1 25.21 8.53 -18.16
CA MET A 1 23.99 8.76 -17.38
C MET A 1 24.38 8.84 -15.91
N SER A 2 23.97 9.86 -15.17
CA SER A 2 24.33 10.02 -13.76
C SER A 2 23.76 8.87 -12.94
N ASP A 3 24.62 8.16 -12.21
CA ASP A 3 24.25 7.14 -11.22
C ASP A 3 23.36 7.78 -10.14
N SER A 4 22.04 7.68 -10.29
CA SER A 4 21.04 8.32 -9.44
C SER A 4 20.18 7.22 -8.83
N ARG A 5 20.67 6.70 -7.69
CA ARG A 5 20.07 5.61 -6.93
C ARG A 5 19.61 6.13 -5.58
N ALA A 6 18.33 5.93 -5.27
CA ALA A 6 17.79 6.31 -3.98
C ALA A 6 16.83 5.24 -3.44
N LEU A 7 16.91 5.02 -2.13
CA LEU A 7 15.97 4.18 -1.39
C LEU A 7 15.06 5.06 -0.54
N PHE A 8 13.76 4.78 -0.61
CA PHE A 8 12.71 5.45 0.15
C PHE A 8 12.09 4.47 1.12
N PHE A 9 12.21 4.73 2.42
CA PHE A 9 11.28 4.18 3.41
C PHE A 9 9.98 4.96 3.30
N SER A 10 8.89 4.26 2.99
CA SER A 10 7.60 4.87 2.67
C SER A 10 6.45 4.08 3.31
N GLY A 11 5.30 4.75 3.45
CA GLY A 11 3.99 4.11 3.60
C GLY A 11 3.17 4.23 2.32
N GLY A 12 1.85 4.22 2.49
CA GLY A 12 0.86 4.38 1.43
C GLY A 12 0.96 5.69 0.64
N THR A 13 0.04 6.63 0.89
CA THR A 13 -0.31 7.67 -0.11
C THR A 13 0.53 8.93 -0.08
N ALA A 14 1.14 9.31 1.05
CA ALA A 14 1.76 10.63 1.21
C ALA A 14 2.84 10.93 0.14
N LEU A 15 3.73 9.97 -0.12
CA LEU A 15 4.80 10.13 -1.11
C LEU A 15 4.29 10.10 -2.57
N ASN A 16 3.05 9.66 -2.84
CA ASN A 16 2.47 9.54 -4.19
C ASN A 16 2.48 10.87 -4.97
N SER A 17 2.36 11.98 -4.25
CA SER A 17 2.28 13.33 -4.79
C SER A 17 3.66 13.88 -5.19
N ILE A 18 4.73 13.40 -4.56
CA ILE A 18 6.12 13.78 -4.87
C ILE A 18 6.65 12.94 -6.02
N ILE A 19 6.32 11.65 -6.07
CA ILE A 19 6.91 10.72 -7.05
C ILE A 19 6.65 11.13 -8.49
N SER A 20 5.45 11.64 -8.82
CA SER A 20 5.14 12.13 -10.16
C SER A 20 6.09 13.24 -10.63
N HIS A 21 6.70 13.97 -9.70
CA HIS A 21 7.67 15.03 -9.97
C HIS A 21 9.12 14.54 -9.96
N LEU A 22 9.38 13.33 -9.45
CA LEU A 22 10.68 12.65 -9.53
C LEU A 22 10.80 11.75 -10.77
N LYS A 23 9.67 11.39 -11.40
CA LYS A 23 9.62 10.63 -12.65
C LYS A 23 10.43 11.35 -13.74
N GLY A 24 11.46 10.68 -14.28
CA GLY A 24 12.28 11.16 -15.40
C GLY A 24 13.72 11.57 -15.03
N SER A 25 14.00 11.90 -13.77
CA SER A 25 15.33 12.35 -13.32
C SER A 25 16.16 11.29 -12.59
N LEU A 26 15.50 10.29 -12.01
CA LEU A 26 16.13 9.24 -11.22
C LEU A 26 16.14 7.92 -11.99
N SER A 27 17.29 7.24 -11.96
CA SER A 27 17.53 6.05 -12.77
C SER A 27 17.29 4.74 -12.05
N ASP A 28 17.43 4.68 -10.72
CA ASP A 28 17.19 3.47 -9.91
C ASP A 28 16.51 3.92 -8.61
N ILE A 29 15.28 3.48 -8.38
CA ILE A 29 14.54 3.86 -7.16
C ILE A 29 14.06 2.62 -6.46
N THR A 30 14.38 2.51 -5.17
CA THR A 30 13.88 1.47 -4.29
C THR A 30 12.83 2.03 -3.34
N TYR A 31 11.64 1.44 -3.29
CA TYR A 31 10.62 1.74 -2.28
C TYR A 31 10.51 0.59 -1.30
N VAL A 32 10.79 0.85 -0.03
CA VAL A 32 10.64 -0.11 1.08
C VAL A 32 9.35 0.21 1.81
N LEU A 33 8.47 -0.77 1.92
CA LEU A 33 7.12 -0.62 2.47
C LEU A 33 6.87 -1.63 3.60
N PRO A 34 6.13 -1.25 4.64
CA PRO A 34 5.72 -2.18 5.68
C PRO A 34 4.70 -3.20 5.14
N ILE A 35 4.53 -4.30 5.87
CA ILE A 35 3.54 -5.35 5.57
C ILE A 35 2.58 -5.59 6.74
N SER A 36 2.27 -4.51 7.47
CA SER A 36 1.45 -4.53 8.69
C SER A 36 0.17 -3.66 8.61
N ASP A 37 -0.15 -3.05 7.46
CA ASP A 37 -1.40 -2.28 7.26
C ASP A 37 -2.61 -3.20 7.24
N ASN A 38 -3.29 -3.33 8.37
CA ASN A 38 -4.46 -4.19 8.51
C ASN A 38 -5.77 -3.44 8.21
N GLY A 39 -5.77 -2.36 7.43
CA GLY A 39 -6.93 -1.52 7.06
C GLY A 39 -7.80 -2.00 5.91
N GLY A 40 -9.10 -1.68 5.99
CA GLY A 40 -10.07 -1.82 4.90
C GLY A 40 -10.09 -3.22 4.27
N SER A 41 -10.12 -3.28 2.93
CA SER A 41 -10.13 -4.57 2.20
C SER A 41 -8.94 -5.48 2.49
N THR A 42 -7.80 -4.95 2.97
CA THR A 42 -6.64 -5.78 3.33
C THR A 42 -6.93 -6.56 4.62
N ALA A 43 -7.61 -5.96 5.59
CA ALA A 43 -8.05 -6.62 6.82
C ALA A 43 -8.89 -7.86 6.51
N GLU A 44 -9.86 -7.69 5.61
CA GLU A 44 -10.83 -8.72 5.26
C GLU A 44 -10.18 -9.90 4.52
N ILE A 45 -9.24 -9.61 3.61
CA ILE A 45 -8.41 -10.62 2.95
C ILE A 45 -7.59 -11.40 3.98
N VAL A 46 -6.85 -10.70 4.84
CA VAL A 46 -5.98 -11.36 5.84
C VAL A 46 -6.83 -12.21 6.79
N ARG A 47 -8.01 -11.74 7.21
CA ARG A 47 -8.94 -12.50 8.06
C ARG A 47 -9.37 -13.84 7.44
N VAL A 48 -9.60 -13.88 6.13
CA VAL A 48 -10.19 -15.06 5.47
C VAL A 48 -9.13 -15.96 4.82
N THR A 49 -8.10 -15.39 4.22
CA THR A 49 -7.06 -16.14 3.48
C THR A 49 -5.70 -16.16 4.19
N GLY A 50 -5.54 -15.41 5.28
CA GLY A 50 -4.27 -15.23 5.95
C GLY A 50 -3.24 -14.44 5.12
N GLY A 51 -2.02 -14.41 5.65
CA GLY A 51 -0.86 -13.81 4.98
C GLY A 51 -0.61 -12.34 5.33
N PRO A 52 0.41 -11.73 4.70
CA PRO A 52 0.85 -10.38 5.05
C PRO A 52 -0.14 -9.33 4.54
N ALA A 53 -0.14 -8.16 5.18
CA ALA A 53 -0.85 -7.02 4.64
C ALA A 53 -0.16 -6.51 3.36
N ILE A 54 -0.94 -6.35 2.29
CA ILE A 54 -0.47 -5.96 0.96
C ILE A 54 -0.90 -4.55 0.52
N GLY A 55 -1.72 -3.86 1.31
CA GLY A 55 -2.42 -2.64 0.89
C GLY A 55 -1.50 -1.49 0.46
N ASP A 56 -0.48 -1.21 1.26
CA ASP A 56 0.53 -0.18 0.97
C ASP A 56 1.37 -0.52 -0.27
N ILE A 57 1.76 -1.79 -0.40
CA ILE A 57 2.51 -2.29 -1.56
C ILE A 57 1.69 -2.15 -2.84
N ARG A 58 0.44 -2.60 -2.84
CA ARG A 58 -0.48 -2.42 -3.96
C ARG A 58 -0.63 -0.94 -4.32
N SER A 59 -0.83 -0.08 -3.32
CA SER A 59 -1.00 1.36 -3.52
C SER A 59 0.22 1.99 -4.22
N ARG A 60 1.44 1.61 -3.80
CA ARG A 60 2.69 2.05 -4.43
C ARG A 60 2.79 1.55 -5.87
N LEU A 61 2.49 0.26 -6.10
CA LEU A 61 2.56 -0.36 -7.42
C LEU A 61 1.64 0.35 -8.42
N ILE A 62 0.38 0.57 -8.07
CA ILE A 62 -0.60 1.23 -8.93
C ILE A 62 -0.22 2.68 -9.25
N ARG A 63 0.38 3.39 -8.29
CA ARG A 63 0.83 4.77 -8.52
C ARG A 63 2.01 4.86 -9.50
N LEU A 64 2.79 3.78 -9.59
CA LEU A 64 3.92 3.66 -10.49
C LEU A 64 3.56 3.02 -11.83
N ALA A 65 2.30 2.59 -11.99
CA ALA A 65 1.82 2.01 -13.24
C ALA A 65 2.04 2.96 -14.42
N ASP A 66 2.29 2.39 -15.58
CA ASP A 66 2.33 3.14 -16.82
C ASP A 66 0.91 3.61 -17.20
N GLU A 67 0.80 4.80 -17.77
CA GLU A 67 -0.48 5.40 -18.17
C GLU A 67 -0.42 5.89 -19.62
N THR A 68 0.60 5.49 -20.38
CA THR A 68 0.89 6.05 -21.71
C THR A 68 -0.10 5.55 -22.76
N THR A 69 -0.41 4.25 -22.77
CA THR A 69 -1.38 3.67 -23.70
C THR A 69 -2.80 3.62 -23.11
N GLU A 70 -3.80 3.46 -23.98
CA GLU A 70 -5.19 3.28 -23.56
C GLU A 70 -5.38 1.99 -22.75
N GLU A 71 -4.72 0.90 -23.16
CA GLU A 71 -4.76 -0.37 -22.45
C GLU A 71 -4.13 -0.26 -21.06
N ASN A 72 -2.99 0.43 -20.92
CA ASN A 72 -2.38 0.63 -19.60
C ASN A 72 -3.30 1.41 -18.64
N ARG A 73 -3.99 2.45 -19.14
CA ARG A 73 -4.98 3.19 -18.36
C ARG A 73 -6.19 2.31 -17.99
N ALA A 74 -6.65 1.45 -18.90
CA ALA A 74 -7.74 0.52 -18.61
C ALA A 74 -7.36 -0.50 -17.53
N VAL A 75 -6.14 -1.05 -17.60
CA VAL A 75 -5.61 -1.99 -16.59
C VAL A 75 -5.43 -1.32 -15.24
N GLN A 76 -4.87 -0.11 -15.21
CA GLN A 76 -4.76 0.66 -13.99
C GLN A 76 -6.15 0.94 -13.41
N ALA A 77 -7.13 1.31 -14.25
CA ALA A 77 -8.51 1.53 -13.83
C ALA A 77 -9.15 0.28 -13.20
N LEU A 78 -8.92 -0.90 -13.78
CA LEU A 78 -9.35 -2.17 -13.21
C LEU A 78 -8.70 -2.43 -11.84
N LEU A 79 -7.37 -2.33 -11.74
CA LEU A 79 -6.64 -2.70 -10.53
C LEU A 79 -6.75 -1.65 -9.40
N GLN A 80 -7.09 -0.41 -9.71
CA GLN A 80 -7.40 0.61 -8.71
C GLN A 80 -8.86 0.58 -8.25
N TYR A 81 -9.72 -0.17 -8.95
CA TYR A 81 -11.15 -0.20 -8.71
C TYR A 81 -11.48 -0.73 -7.31
N ARG A 82 -12.47 -0.09 -6.68
CA ARG A 82 -13.09 -0.54 -5.44
C ARG A 82 -14.53 -0.89 -5.71
N LEU A 83 -14.94 -2.08 -5.26
CA LEU A 83 -16.33 -2.53 -5.31
C LEU A 83 -17.23 -1.58 -4.51
N SER A 84 -18.52 -1.62 -4.82
CA SER A 84 -19.54 -0.82 -4.17
C SER A 84 -19.56 -1.03 -2.64
N ALA A 85 -19.89 0.02 -1.89
CA ALA A 85 -19.93 -0.04 -0.41
C ALA A 85 -21.15 -0.80 0.12
N CYS A 86 -22.26 -0.78 -0.61
CA CYS A 86 -23.48 -1.49 -0.27
C CYS A 86 -24.34 -1.68 -1.54
N ALA A 87 -25.30 -2.60 -1.47
CA ALA A 87 -26.34 -2.69 -2.48
C ALA A 87 -27.30 -1.50 -2.35
N GLY A 88 -27.68 -0.90 -3.47
CA GLY A 88 -28.61 0.23 -3.54
C GLY A 88 -29.55 0.09 -4.73
N VAL A 89 -30.50 1.02 -4.87
CA VAL A 89 -31.39 1.03 -6.04
C VAL A 89 -30.56 1.27 -7.30
N GLY A 90 -30.49 0.27 -8.18
CA GLY A 90 -29.67 0.31 -9.40
C GLY A 90 -28.17 0.04 -9.21
N VAL A 91 -27.72 -0.26 -7.99
CA VAL A 91 -26.32 -0.63 -7.70
C VAL A 91 -26.27 -2.13 -7.38
N PRO A 92 -25.59 -2.96 -8.20
CA PRO A 92 -25.45 -4.38 -7.94
C PRO A 92 -24.86 -4.63 -6.56
N HIS A 93 -25.27 -5.73 -5.94
CA HIS A 93 -24.63 -6.17 -4.70
C HIS A 93 -23.11 -6.33 -4.95
N PRO A 94 -22.21 -5.91 -4.03
CA PRO A 94 -20.75 -5.92 -4.27
C PRO A 94 -20.22 -7.31 -4.66
N LYS A 95 -20.83 -8.38 -4.14
CA LYS A 95 -20.53 -9.76 -4.55
C LYS A 95 -20.89 -10.04 -6.03
N HIS A 96 -22.01 -9.55 -6.53
CA HIS A 96 -22.39 -9.75 -7.93
C HIS A 96 -21.47 -8.95 -8.86
N GLU A 97 -21.17 -7.70 -8.48
CA GLU A 97 -20.19 -6.88 -9.18
C GLU A 97 -18.82 -7.57 -9.25
N TRP A 98 -18.38 -8.19 -8.17
CA TRP A 98 -17.16 -9.02 -8.16
C TRP A 98 -17.26 -10.22 -9.12
N LEU A 99 -18.38 -10.94 -9.13
CA LEU A 99 -18.56 -12.09 -10.02
C LEU A 99 -18.52 -11.67 -11.49
N ASP A 100 -19.13 -10.54 -11.87
CA ASP A 100 -19.04 -10.00 -13.22
C ASP A 100 -17.58 -9.69 -13.63
N ILE A 101 -16.77 -9.22 -12.67
CA ILE A 101 -15.34 -8.97 -12.90
C ILE A 101 -14.59 -10.31 -13.10
N VAL A 102 -14.84 -11.31 -12.26
CA VAL A 102 -14.22 -12.65 -12.36
C VAL A 102 -14.60 -13.33 -13.69
N ASP A 103 -15.87 -13.26 -14.08
CA ASP A 103 -16.41 -13.85 -15.30
C ASP A 103 -15.98 -13.10 -16.57
N GLY A 104 -15.36 -11.92 -16.42
CA GLY A 104 -14.86 -11.16 -17.56
C GLY A 104 -15.93 -10.37 -18.31
N SER A 105 -17.13 -10.25 -17.75
CA SER A 105 -18.30 -9.56 -18.34
C SER A 105 -18.41 -8.10 -17.91
N HIS A 106 -17.75 -7.71 -16.81
CA HIS A 106 -17.81 -6.35 -16.29
C HIS A 106 -17.19 -5.31 -17.24
N VAL A 107 -17.74 -4.09 -17.24
CA VAL A 107 -17.32 -2.99 -18.13
C VAL A 107 -15.84 -2.57 -17.95
N LEU A 108 -15.25 -2.88 -16.79
CA LEU A 108 -13.83 -2.60 -16.51
C LEU A 108 -12.86 -3.33 -17.43
N TRP A 109 -13.29 -4.40 -18.10
CA TRP A 109 -12.47 -5.10 -19.09
C TRP A 109 -12.41 -4.37 -20.44
N LYS A 110 -13.23 -3.34 -20.66
CA LYS A 110 -13.21 -2.55 -21.90
C LYS A 110 -11.86 -1.85 -22.07
N GLY A 111 -11.23 -2.05 -23.22
CA GLY A 111 -9.92 -1.48 -23.55
C GLY A 111 -8.74 -2.34 -23.11
N ILE A 112 -8.98 -3.52 -22.53
CA ILE A 112 -7.96 -4.52 -22.18
C ILE A 112 -8.02 -5.64 -23.23
N SER A 113 -6.88 -5.99 -23.84
CA SER A 113 -6.80 -7.09 -24.82
C SER A 113 -7.09 -8.43 -24.18
N GLU A 114 -7.55 -9.41 -24.98
CA GLU A 114 -7.97 -10.71 -24.45
C GLU A 114 -6.82 -11.44 -23.73
N THR A 115 -5.60 -11.38 -24.28
CA THR A 115 -4.42 -11.98 -23.64
C THR A 115 -4.13 -11.36 -22.28
N TYR A 116 -4.25 -10.03 -22.15
CA TYR A 116 -4.00 -9.34 -20.89
C TYR A 116 -5.12 -9.58 -19.89
N LYS A 117 -6.36 -9.62 -20.36
CA LYS A 117 -7.55 -10.01 -19.60
C LYS A 117 -7.38 -11.40 -18.99
N GLU A 118 -7.06 -12.42 -19.77
CA GLU A 118 -6.86 -13.79 -19.26
C GLU A 118 -5.71 -13.87 -18.26
N THR A 119 -4.63 -13.13 -18.51
CA THR A 119 -3.48 -13.04 -17.59
C THR A 119 -3.87 -12.50 -16.21
N ILE A 120 -4.70 -11.46 -16.15
CA ILE A 120 -5.17 -10.87 -14.89
C ILE A 120 -6.24 -11.76 -14.25
N ARG A 121 -7.20 -12.24 -15.05
CA ARG A 121 -8.35 -13.03 -14.60
C ARG A 121 -7.94 -14.32 -13.92
N MET A 122 -6.90 -14.99 -14.38
CA MET A 122 -6.39 -16.21 -13.72
C MET A 122 -6.17 -16.02 -12.21
N PHE A 123 -5.58 -14.89 -11.80
CA PHE A 123 -5.33 -14.62 -10.39
C PHE A 123 -6.58 -14.14 -9.63
N LEU A 124 -7.50 -13.44 -10.29
CA LEU A 124 -8.80 -13.08 -9.72
C LEU A 124 -9.65 -14.33 -9.45
N VAL A 125 -9.68 -15.27 -10.39
CA VAL A 125 -10.33 -16.59 -10.25
C VAL A 125 -9.67 -17.36 -9.11
N HIS A 126 -8.34 -17.45 -9.08
CA HIS A 126 -7.63 -18.14 -8.01
C HIS A 126 -7.93 -17.54 -6.63
N PHE A 127 -7.93 -16.21 -6.50
CA PHE A 127 -8.35 -15.54 -5.27
C PHE A 127 -9.77 -15.92 -4.86
N ASN A 128 -10.72 -15.88 -5.81
CA ASN A 128 -12.11 -16.27 -5.55
C ASN A 128 -12.22 -17.72 -5.05
N THR A 129 -11.50 -18.65 -5.69
CA THR A 129 -11.46 -20.06 -5.28
C THR A 129 -10.90 -20.24 -3.87
N GLU A 130 -9.81 -19.55 -3.52
CA GLU A 130 -9.23 -19.62 -2.18
C GLU A 130 -10.16 -19.04 -1.11
N VAL A 131 -10.84 -17.91 -1.38
CA VAL A 131 -11.85 -17.37 -0.47
C VAL A 131 -12.96 -18.40 -0.23
N MET A 132 -13.50 -19.01 -1.29
CA MET A 132 -14.53 -20.05 -1.15
C MET A 132 -13.99 -21.25 -0.37
N ARG A 133 -12.77 -21.72 -0.65
CA ARG A 133 -12.14 -22.87 0.03
C ARG A 133 -11.95 -22.62 1.52
N SER A 134 -11.44 -21.45 1.91
CA SER A 134 -11.27 -21.07 3.31
C SER A 134 -12.60 -21.06 4.08
N GLN A 135 -13.70 -20.70 3.41
CA GLN A 135 -15.04 -20.72 4.02
C GLN A 135 -15.58 -22.14 4.25
N HIS A 136 -15.20 -23.12 3.43
CA HIS A 136 -15.65 -24.51 3.55
C HIS A 136 -14.78 -25.34 4.52
N ASN A 137 -13.45 -25.16 4.51
CA ASN A 137 -12.51 -25.96 5.31
C ASN A 137 -12.59 -25.70 6.82
N HIS A 138 -13.17 -24.58 7.26
CA HIS A 138 -13.39 -24.30 8.68
C HIS A 138 -14.71 -24.86 9.23
N GLY A 139 -15.39 -25.72 8.45
CA GLY A 139 -16.56 -26.49 8.84
C GLY A 139 -16.26 -27.46 9.98
N GLU A 140 -16.30 -26.95 11.20
CA GLU A 140 -16.86 -27.53 12.44
C GLU A 140 -16.41 -26.73 13.68
N MET A 141 -15.29 -25.99 13.61
CA MET A 141 -14.72 -25.29 14.79
C MET A 141 -14.82 -23.76 14.81
N ARG A 142 -15.17 -23.08 13.70
CA ARG A 142 -15.45 -21.62 13.72
C ARG A 142 -16.58 -21.26 12.75
N LYS A 143 -17.72 -20.79 13.27
CA LYS A 143 -18.73 -20.03 12.49
C LYS A 143 -18.11 -18.71 12.02
N LEU A 144 -17.23 -18.74 11.02
CA LEU A 144 -16.63 -17.52 10.48
C LEU A 144 -17.67 -16.74 9.68
N LYS A 145 -17.74 -15.43 9.91
CA LYS A 145 -18.53 -14.50 9.10
C LYS A 145 -18.13 -14.64 7.62
N PRO A 146 -19.10 -14.68 6.68
CA PRO A 146 -18.80 -14.73 5.24
C PRO A 146 -17.84 -13.60 4.81
N PHE A 147 -17.14 -13.82 3.70
CA PHE A 147 -16.30 -12.79 3.11
C PHE A 147 -17.15 -11.55 2.75
N ASP A 148 -16.72 -10.39 3.21
CA ASP A 148 -17.35 -9.10 2.96
C ASP A 148 -16.71 -8.45 1.72
N TRP A 149 -17.51 -8.37 0.66
CA TRP A 149 -17.07 -7.82 -0.63
C TRP A 149 -17.14 -6.28 -0.67
N SER A 150 -17.74 -5.65 0.34
CA SER A 150 -18.01 -4.22 0.37
C SER A 150 -16.71 -3.41 0.36
N ASN A 151 -16.60 -2.40 -0.50
CA ASN A 151 -15.38 -1.57 -0.67
C ASN A 151 -14.11 -2.38 -1.00
N GLY A 152 -14.27 -3.62 -1.47
CA GLY A 152 -13.21 -4.53 -1.85
C GLY A 152 -12.33 -3.94 -2.96
N SER A 153 -11.00 -3.99 -2.80
CA SER A 153 -10.07 -3.50 -3.82
C SER A 153 -9.73 -4.61 -4.81
N VAL A 154 -10.09 -4.44 -6.08
CA VAL A 154 -9.81 -5.43 -7.14
C VAL A 154 -8.31 -5.70 -7.26
N GLY A 155 -7.48 -4.66 -7.17
CA GLY A 155 -6.03 -4.84 -7.14
C GLY A 155 -5.52 -5.60 -5.92
N ASN A 156 -6.18 -5.50 -4.76
CA ASN A 156 -5.81 -6.33 -3.60
C ASN A 156 -6.19 -7.79 -3.86
N PHE A 157 -7.34 -8.05 -4.48
CA PHE A 157 -7.77 -9.41 -4.84
C PHE A 157 -6.82 -10.05 -5.85
N PHE A 158 -6.46 -9.32 -6.91
CA PHE A 158 -5.46 -9.76 -7.88
C PHE A 158 -4.11 -10.07 -7.21
N PHE A 159 -3.61 -9.16 -6.37
CA PHE A 159 -2.32 -9.32 -5.70
C PHE A 159 -2.35 -10.50 -4.71
N SER A 160 -3.39 -10.63 -3.90
CA SER A 160 -3.55 -11.79 -3.01
C SER A 160 -3.65 -13.11 -3.77
N GLY A 161 -4.39 -13.13 -4.89
CA GLY A 161 -4.44 -14.27 -5.80
C GLY A 161 -3.04 -14.66 -6.30
N ALA A 162 -2.27 -13.70 -6.82
CA ALA A 162 -0.89 -13.94 -7.25
C ALA A 162 0.00 -14.43 -6.10
N ARG A 163 -0.10 -13.83 -4.92
CA ARG A 163 0.69 -14.23 -3.74
C ARG A 163 0.41 -15.68 -3.35
N MET A 164 -0.85 -16.08 -3.27
CA MET A 164 -1.25 -17.45 -2.91
C MET A 164 -0.82 -18.44 -3.98
N PHE A 165 -1.02 -18.10 -5.25
CA PHE A 165 -0.63 -18.94 -6.38
C PHE A 165 0.88 -19.23 -6.39
N PHE A 166 1.71 -18.19 -6.23
CA PHE A 166 3.17 -18.35 -6.21
C PHE A 166 3.73 -18.75 -4.84
N ASN A 167 2.91 -18.72 -3.78
CA ASN A 167 3.35 -18.79 -2.39
C ASN A 167 4.55 -17.88 -2.09
N SER A 168 4.54 -16.66 -2.63
CA SER A 168 5.64 -15.68 -2.49
C SER A 168 5.13 -14.26 -2.66
N LEU A 169 5.37 -13.42 -1.66
CA LEU A 169 5.07 -12.00 -1.70
C LEU A 169 5.91 -11.28 -2.76
N GLU A 170 7.19 -11.58 -2.85
CA GLU A 170 8.13 -10.98 -3.80
C GLU A 170 7.77 -11.31 -5.25
N THR A 171 7.43 -12.57 -5.54
CA THR A 171 6.99 -12.98 -6.88
C THR A 171 5.68 -12.29 -7.25
N ALA A 172 4.75 -12.14 -6.31
CA ALA A 172 3.51 -11.42 -6.55
C ALA A 172 3.74 -9.92 -6.79
N ILE A 173 4.68 -9.28 -6.09
CA ILE A 173 5.13 -7.90 -6.37
C ILE A 173 5.72 -7.79 -7.76
N PHE A 174 6.62 -8.71 -8.13
CA PHE A 174 7.22 -8.77 -9.45
C PHE A 174 6.14 -8.89 -10.52
N TRP A 175 5.19 -9.79 -10.32
CA TRP A 175 4.12 -10.04 -11.28
C TRP A 175 3.20 -8.84 -11.45
N PHE A 176 2.76 -8.24 -10.35
CA PHE A 176 1.98 -6.99 -10.38
C PHE A 176 2.75 -5.89 -11.09
N SER A 177 4.06 -5.77 -10.87
CA SER A 177 4.92 -4.80 -11.55
C SER A 177 5.00 -5.00 -13.06
N ARG A 178 4.84 -6.24 -13.56
CA ARG A 178 4.79 -6.53 -14.99
C ARG A 178 3.42 -6.22 -15.59
N VAL A 179 2.34 -6.59 -14.90
CA VAL A 179 0.96 -6.27 -15.30
C VAL A 179 0.66 -4.77 -15.26
N SER A 180 1.34 -4.02 -14.40
CA SER A 180 1.21 -2.56 -14.34
C SER A 180 2.28 -1.82 -15.15
N GLU A 181 3.14 -2.53 -15.88
CA GLU A 181 4.24 -1.96 -16.68
C GLU A 181 5.13 -0.97 -15.93
N ILE A 182 5.42 -1.27 -14.67
CA ILE A 182 6.28 -0.42 -13.84
C ILE A 182 7.69 -0.38 -14.45
N PRO A 183 8.34 0.81 -14.52
CA PRO A 183 9.69 0.95 -15.07
C PRO A 183 10.68 -0.06 -14.49
N ARG A 184 11.48 -0.69 -15.36
CA ARG A 184 12.38 -1.80 -14.98
C ARG A 184 13.40 -1.48 -13.89
N LYS A 185 13.73 -0.19 -13.70
CA LYS A 185 14.67 0.28 -12.68
C LYS A 185 13.97 0.86 -11.45
N THR A 186 12.73 0.46 -11.21
CA THR A 186 12.02 0.77 -9.98
C THR A 186 11.78 -0.53 -9.23
N PHE A 187 12.31 -0.61 -8.01
CA PHE A 187 12.19 -1.75 -7.14
C PHE A 187 11.19 -1.43 -6.03
N ILE A 188 10.20 -2.30 -5.83
CA ILE A 188 9.27 -2.23 -4.71
C ILE A 188 9.57 -3.43 -3.84
N ALA A 189 9.87 -3.19 -2.57
CA ALA A 189 10.33 -4.22 -1.64
C ALA A 189 9.48 -4.21 -0.38
N PRO A 190 9.00 -5.38 0.09
CA PRO A 190 8.47 -5.48 1.43
C PRO A 190 9.64 -5.38 2.42
N ALA A 191 9.44 -4.65 3.52
CA ALA A 191 10.46 -4.50 4.55
C ALA A 191 10.88 -5.85 5.16
N ILE A 192 9.96 -6.83 5.18
CA ILE A 192 10.16 -8.19 5.66
C ILE A 192 9.78 -9.15 4.55
N SER A 193 10.60 -10.18 4.32
CA SER A 193 10.27 -11.29 3.42
C SER A 193 9.46 -12.35 4.19
N SER A 194 8.14 -12.34 4.04
CA SER A 194 7.24 -13.27 4.74
C SER A 194 5.92 -13.44 3.98
N ASN A 195 5.40 -14.67 4.00
CA ASN A 195 4.04 -15.01 3.58
C ASN A 195 3.07 -15.14 4.76
N LYS A 196 3.51 -14.86 6.00
CA LYS A 196 2.68 -14.90 7.20
C LYS A 196 2.13 -13.53 7.56
N GLU A 197 1.04 -13.52 8.30
CA GLU A 197 0.53 -12.30 8.92
C GLU A 197 1.52 -11.76 9.94
N ILE A 198 1.76 -10.45 9.88
CA ILE A 198 2.65 -9.74 10.79
C ILE A 198 1.94 -8.48 11.26
N ASN A 199 1.77 -8.37 12.57
CA ASN A 199 1.11 -7.24 13.22
C ASN A 199 2.11 -6.36 13.96
N ILE A 200 1.73 -5.12 14.23
CA ILE A 200 2.49 -4.19 15.06
C ILE A 200 1.69 -3.76 16.28
N GLY A 201 2.41 -3.38 17.33
CA GLY A 201 1.87 -2.69 18.50
C GLY A 201 2.69 -1.43 18.82
N ALA A 202 2.08 -0.53 19.59
CA ALA A 202 2.69 0.69 20.09
C ALA A 202 2.68 0.68 21.62
N GLU A 203 3.84 0.91 22.24
CA GLU A 203 3.94 1.25 23.66
C GLU A 203 3.93 2.77 23.79
N LEU A 204 3.05 3.30 24.62
CA LEU A 204 2.96 4.73 24.92
C LEU A 204 3.89 5.11 26.08
N THR A 205 4.13 6.41 26.26
CA THR A 205 5.04 6.89 27.33
C THR A 205 4.51 6.64 28.74
N ASP A 206 3.20 6.44 28.90
CA ASP A 206 2.58 6.06 30.18
C ASP A 206 2.61 4.54 30.46
N GLY A 207 3.17 3.74 29.54
CA GLY A 207 3.27 2.28 29.64
C GLY A 207 2.08 1.52 29.03
N THR A 208 1.05 2.21 28.54
CA THR A 208 -0.09 1.58 27.84
C THR A 208 0.36 1.00 26.50
N CYS A 209 -0.17 -0.17 26.13
CA CYS A 209 0.07 -0.78 24.82
C CYS A 209 -1.20 -0.76 23.94
N ILE A 210 -1.05 -0.33 22.69
CA ILE A 210 -2.08 -0.40 21.65
C ILE A 210 -1.65 -1.45 20.63
N LEU A 211 -2.52 -2.42 20.34
CA LEU A 211 -2.24 -3.50 19.39
C LEU A 211 -2.99 -3.30 18.07
N GLY A 212 -2.32 -3.59 16.96
CA GLY A 212 -2.86 -3.48 15.61
C GLY A 212 -2.62 -2.10 15.00
N GLN A 213 -2.18 -2.07 13.74
CA GLN A 213 -1.82 -0.83 13.04
C GLN A 213 -3.02 0.12 12.94
N ASN A 214 -4.19 -0.35 12.51
CA ASN A 214 -5.39 0.50 12.46
C ASN A 214 -5.75 1.09 13.81
N THR A 215 -5.67 0.32 14.91
CA THR A 215 -6.02 0.83 16.24
C THR A 215 -5.12 2.01 16.64
N ILE A 216 -3.86 2.00 16.17
CA ILE A 216 -2.90 3.08 16.40
C ILE A 216 -3.27 4.32 15.56
N SER A 217 -3.52 4.15 14.26
CA SER A 217 -3.67 5.28 13.33
C SER A 217 -5.12 5.75 13.10
N HIS A 218 -6.06 4.82 12.97
CA HIS A 218 -7.46 5.06 12.58
C HIS A 218 -8.37 4.13 13.41
N PRO A 219 -8.73 4.50 14.65
CA PRO A 219 -9.57 3.66 15.47
C PRO A 219 -10.93 3.51 14.76
N GLY A 220 -11.50 2.30 14.75
CA GLY A 220 -12.90 2.18 14.35
C GLY A 220 -13.76 3.02 15.30
N ARG A 221 -14.83 3.65 14.80
CA ARG A 221 -15.93 4.07 15.68
C ARG A 221 -16.59 2.80 16.20
N PHE A 222 -16.35 2.46 17.47
CA PHE A 222 -17.03 1.35 18.10
C PHE A 222 -18.50 1.70 18.27
N THR A 223 -19.36 1.16 17.40
CA THR A 223 -20.81 1.26 17.58
C THR A 223 -21.32 0.27 18.63
N ASN A 224 -20.59 -0.82 18.90
CA ASN A 224 -20.87 -1.75 20.00
C ASN A 224 -19.59 -2.35 20.63
N PRO A 225 -19.58 -2.61 21.95
CA PRO A 225 -18.48 -3.30 22.64
C PRO A 225 -18.18 -4.71 22.11
N ASN A 226 -19.15 -5.37 21.47
CA ASN A 226 -19.00 -6.71 20.89
C ASN A 226 -18.35 -6.71 19.49
N ASP A 227 -18.16 -5.55 18.85
CA ASP A 227 -17.51 -5.44 17.53
C ASP A 227 -15.98 -5.60 17.62
N ILE A 228 -15.42 -5.54 18.84
CA ILE A 228 -13.99 -5.74 19.15
C ILE A 228 -13.52 -7.14 18.70
N GLN A 229 -14.42 -8.14 18.63
CA GLN A 229 -14.08 -9.52 18.25
C GLN A 229 -14.29 -9.85 16.77
N ASN A 230 -14.99 -9.00 15.99
CA ASN A 230 -15.55 -9.41 14.70
C ASN A 230 -14.97 -8.70 13.46
N GLY A 231 -13.94 -7.85 13.61
CA GLY A 231 -13.14 -7.34 12.49
C GLY A 231 -13.89 -6.55 11.41
N GLY A 232 -15.16 -6.21 11.64
CA GLY A 232 -16.01 -5.48 10.70
C GLY A 232 -15.91 -3.98 10.94
N ASN A 233 -14.78 -3.36 10.63
CA ASN A 233 -14.63 -1.92 10.73
C ASN A 233 -14.74 -1.26 9.36
N ILE A 234 -15.69 -0.34 9.19
CA ILE A 234 -15.61 0.69 8.16
C ILE A 234 -14.57 1.70 8.66
N VAL A 235 -13.36 1.61 8.11
CA VAL A 235 -12.25 2.51 8.43
C VAL A 235 -12.31 3.68 7.45
N ASP A 236 -12.86 4.81 7.89
CA ASP A 236 -12.68 6.07 7.18
C ASP A 236 -11.28 6.61 7.52
N LYS A 237 -10.33 6.46 6.57
CA LYS A 237 -8.98 7.03 6.68
C LYS A 237 -8.97 8.58 6.66
N GLU A 238 -10.14 9.21 6.60
CA GLU A 238 -10.34 10.67 6.68
C GLU A 238 -10.74 11.16 8.09
N ASP A 239 -11.13 10.25 9.00
CA ASP A 239 -11.32 10.58 10.41
C ASP A 239 -9.95 10.40 11.10
N GLU A 240 -9.21 11.49 11.28
CA GLU A 240 -7.90 11.49 11.96
C GLU A 240 -7.99 10.98 13.41
N GLY A 241 -9.21 10.74 13.93
CA GLY A 241 -9.45 10.19 15.24
C GLY A 241 -9.08 11.15 16.36
N ALA A 242 -9.56 10.88 17.57
CA ALA A 242 -9.09 11.62 18.73
C ALA A 242 -7.58 11.39 18.92
N PRO A 243 -6.81 12.40 19.36
CA PRO A 243 -5.40 12.24 19.70
C PRO A 243 -5.16 11.08 20.66
N LEU A 244 -3.98 10.47 20.59
CA LEU A 244 -3.57 9.47 21.57
C LEU A 244 -3.51 10.11 22.97
N GLN A 245 -3.95 9.36 23.98
CA GLN A 245 -3.95 9.80 25.38
C GLN A 245 -2.54 10.07 25.92
N SER A 246 -1.53 9.43 25.30
CA SER A 246 -0.12 9.57 25.63
C SER A 246 0.72 9.39 24.36
N PRO A 247 1.87 10.10 24.20
CA PRO A 247 2.75 9.95 23.06
C PRO A 247 3.27 8.51 22.89
N ILE A 248 3.53 8.10 21.63
CA ILE A 248 4.13 6.80 21.34
C ILE A 248 5.60 6.81 21.76
N LYS A 249 5.96 5.88 22.66
CA LYS A 249 7.34 5.64 23.08
C LYS A 249 8.09 4.77 22.06
N ARG A 250 7.46 3.70 21.56
CA ARG A 250 8.05 2.78 20.57
C ARG A 250 7.02 1.92 19.85
N ILE A 251 7.44 1.35 18.72
CA ILE A 251 6.70 0.34 17.96
C ILE A 251 7.42 -1.01 18.06
N PHE A 252 6.66 -2.09 18.04
CA PHE A 252 7.16 -3.46 18.06
C PHE A 252 6.31 -4.38 17.18
N TYR A 253 6.90 -5.49 16.75
CA TYR A 253 6.20 -6.52 15.98
C TYR A 253 5.58 -7.56 16.88
N LEU A 254 4.46 -8.14 16.43
CA LEU A 254 3.70 -9.17 17.11
C LEU A 254 3.57 -10.41 16.23
N ASN A 255 3.65 -11.59 16.84
CA ASN A 255 3.21 -12.83 16.19
C ASN A 255 1.67 -12.98 16.25
N GLU A 256 1.15 -14.06 15.69
CA GLU A 256 -0.28 -14.39 15.70
C GLU A 256 -0.86 -14.56 17.12
N ASP A 257 -0.02 -14.92 18.10
CA ASP A 257 -0.40 -15.05 19.52
C ASP A 257 -0.38 -13.72 20.30
N GLY A 258 0.03 -12.62 19.66
CA GLY A 258 0.15 -11.30 20.30
C GLY A 258 1.40 -11.11 21.16
N HIS A 259 2.42 -11.96 21.01
CA HIS A 259 3.71 -11.80 21.67
C HIS A 259 4.68 -10.96 20.85
N GLU A 260 5.48 -10.12 21.52
CA GLU A 260 6.52 -9.32 20.87
C GLU A 260 7.58 -10.21 20.21
N ILE A 261 7.88 -9.93 18.94
CA ILE A 261 8.88 -10.63 18.14
C ILE A 261 9.88 -9.66 17.51
N PHE A 262 11.07 -10.18 17.22
CA PHE A 262 12.16 -9.40 16.60
C PHE A 262 12.48 -9.98 15.23
N LEU A 263 12.14 -9.23 14.19
CA LEU A 263 12.27 -9.66 12.81
C LEU A 263 13.54 -9.09 12.15
N SER A 264 14.05 -9.81 11.16
CA SER A 264 15.11 -9.33 10.27
C SER A 264 14.50 -8.70 9.03
N ALA A 265 15.16 -7.66 8.51
CA ALA A 265 14.73 -7.05 7.27
C ALA A 265 14.96 -7.99 6.07
N ASN A 266 14.22 -7.73 5.00
CA ASN A 266 14.39 -8.38 3.72
C ASN A 266 15.88 -8.25 3.26
N PRO A 267 16.57 -9.35 2.95
CA PRO A 267 17.97 -9.31 2.53
C PRO A 267 18.25 -8.41 1.33
N GLU A 268 17.32 -8.31 0.38
CA GLU A 268 17.49 -7.42 -0.79
C GLU A 268 17.39 -5.95 -0.39
N VAL A 269 16.55 -5.62 0.60
CA VAL A 269 16.52 -4.27 1.19
C VAL A 269 17.85 -3.93 1.85
N ILE A 270 18.44 -4.87 2.61
CA ILE A 270 19.74 -4.67 3.24
C ILE A 270 20.85 -4.47 2.21
N LYS A 271 20.85 -5.25 1.12
CA LYS A 271 21.79 -5.10 0.02
C LYS A 271 21.67 -3.71 -0.62
N LYS A 272 20.45 -3.30 -0.98
CA LYS A 272 20.18 -1.97 -1.53
C LYS A 272 20.63 -0.87 -0.56
N LEU A 273 20.29 -0.95 0.72
CA LEU A 273 20.71 0.04 1.72
C LEU A 273 22.22 0.30 1.75
N ARG A 274 23.07 -0.69 1.45
CA ARG A 274 24.53 -0.52 1.39
C ARG A 274 25.03 0.12 0.10
N GLU A 275 24.27 -0.01 -0.99
CA GLU A 275 24.68 0.39 -2.34
C GLU A 275 24.10 1.75 -2.78
N GLU A 276 23.03 2.20 -2.13
CA GLU A 276 22.24 3.37 -2.50
C GLU A 276 22.97 4.69 -2.25
N ARG A 277 22.71 5.69 -3.10
CA ARG A 277 23.37 7.01 -3.04
C ARG A 277 22.59 8.05 -2.24
N ALA A 278 21.35 7.73 -1.89
CA ALA A 278 20.58 8.44 -0.90
C ALA A 278 19.60 7.48 -0.22
N ILE A 279 19.35 7.73 1.07
CA ILE A 279 18.33 7.04 1.87
C ILE A 279 17.36 8.11 2.33
N VAL A 280 16.08 7.94 2.03
CA VAL A 280 15.03 8.92 2.29
C VAL A 280 14.03 8.30 3.26
N TYR A 281 13.89 8.94 4.42
CA TYR A 281 12.75 8.74 5.33
C TYR A 281 11.63 9.65 4.83
N SER A 282 10.68 9.09 4.08
CA SER A 282 9.69 9.90 3.37
C SER A 282 8.62 10.46 4.31
N MET A 283 7.81 11.37 3.77
CA MET A 283 6.55 11.76 4.39
C MET A 283 5.58 10.58 4.49
N GLY A 284 4.67 10.67 5.47
CA GLY A 284 3.72 9.63 5.85
C GLY A 284 3.63 9.48 7.37
N SER A 285 2.79 8.55 7.84
CA SER A 285 2.64 8.27 9.27
C SER A 285 3.96 7.75 9.84
N LEU A 286 4.50 8.45 10.83
CA LEU A 286 5.82 8.16 11.35
C LEU A 286 5.88 6.76 11.95
N TYR A 287 4.95 6.44 12.85
CA TYR A 287 5.02 5.24 13.67
C TYR A 287 4.41 4.01 12.99
N THR A 288 3.47 4.18 12.07
CA THR A 288 2.80 3.05 11.41
C THR A 288 3.23 2.78 9.97
N SER A 289 3.97 3.71 9.35
CA SER A 289 4.53 3.50 8.00
C SER A 289 6.06 3.43 8.00
N ILE A 290 6.72 4.42 8.60
CA ILE A 290 8.18 4.55 8.49
C ILE A 290 8.89 3.68 9.53
N VAL A 291 8.60 3.89 10.81
CA VAL A 291 9.23 3.17 11.93
C VAL A 291 9.18 1.63 11.80
N PRO A 292 8.09 0.98 11.33
CA PRO A 292 8.07 -0.48 11.19
C PRO A 292 9.17 -0.97 10.24
N CYS A 293 9.50 -0.21 9.20
CA CYS A 293 10.61 -0.55 8.31
C CYS A 293 11.99 -0.38 8.97
N LEU A 294 12.11 0.48 9.98
CA LEU A 294 13.38 0.87 10.60
C LEU A 294 13.76 0.00 11.81
N ILE A 295 12.78 -0.54 12.55
CA ILE A 295 13.01 -1.36 13.75
C ILE A 295 13.54 -2.76 13.46
N LEU A 296 13.71 -3.12 12.19
CA LEU A 296 14.13 -4.45 11.76
C LEU A 296 15.64 -4.65 11.94
N ASN A 297 16.03 -5.88 12.30
CA ASN A 297 17.45 -6.22 12.42
C ASN A 297 18.16 -6.05 11.08
N GLY A 298 19.34 -5.42 11.10
CA GLY A 298 20.17 -5.15 9.93
C GLY A 298 19.95 -3.77 9.30
N VAL A 299 18.81 -3.11 9.54
CA VAL A 299 18.50 -1.82 8.91
C VAL A 299 19.37 -0.70 9.47
N GLY A 300 19.43 -0.58 10.80
CA GLY A 300 20.31 0.40 11.48
C GLY A 300 21.77 0.22 11.10
N GLU A 301 22.25 -1.02 11.09
CA GLU A 301 23.61 -1.37 10.68
C GLU A 301 23.89 -0.93 9.24
N ALA A 302 23.06 -1.32 8.28
CA ALA A 302 23.25 -0.98 6.87
C ALA A 302 23.20 0.53 6.60
N ILE A 303 22.31 1.26 7.27
CA ILE A 303 22.23 2.72 7.14
C ILE A 303 23.48 3.38 7.73
N GLN A 304 23.93 2.93 8.90
CA GLN A 304 25.11 3.51 9.56
C GLN A 304 26.38 3.29 8.73
N GLU A 305 26.55 2.11 8.15
CA GLU A 305 27.67 1.76 7.26
C GLU A 305 27.68 2.58 5.96
N ASN A 306 26.50 2.93 5.43
CA ASN A 306 26.40 3.71 4.21
C ASN A 306 26.71 5.20 4.47
N ARG A 307 27.62 5.78 3.67
CA ARG A 307 28.04 7.19 3.76
C ARG A 307 27.20 8.15 2.92
N CYS A 308 26.13 7.67 2.30
CA CYS A 308 25.23 8.43 1.45
C CYS A 308 24.48 9.55 2.19
N ASN A 309 23.76 10.38 1.44
CA ASN A 309 22.84 11.35 2.03
C ASN A 309 21.65 10.61 2.65
N LYS A 310 21.41 10.84 3.94
CA LYS A 310 20.28 10.31 4.71
C LYS A 310 19.33 11.45 5.03
N ILE A 311 18.15 11.45 4.43
CA ILE A 311 17.29 12.62 4.27
C ILE A 311 15.95 12.34 4.92
N LEU A 312 15.59 13.13 5.93
CA LEU A 312 14.23 13.14 6.48
C LEU A 312 13.38 14.17 5.75
N VAL A 313 12.21 13.77 5.25
CA VAL A 313 11.19 14.69 4.72
C VAL A 313 10.06 14.78 5.74
N LEU A 314 9.91 15.92 6.41
CA LEU A 314 8.87 16.10 7.42
C LEU A 314 7.49 16.27 6.78
N ASN A 315 6.47 15.85 7.52
CA ASN A 315 5.07 16.14 7.20
C ASN A 315 4.79 17.65 7.36
N GLY A 316 3.71 18.12 6.73
CA GLY A 316 3.26 19.52 6.85
C GLY A 316 2.42 19.79 8.09
N TYR A 317 1.85 18.75 8.69
CA TYR A 317 0.98 18.79 9.84
C TYR A 317 1.13 17.48 10.64
N PRO A 318 0.93 17.51 11.97
CA PRO A 318 0.93 16.30 12.78
C PRO A 318 -0.34 15.49 12.50
N ASP A 319 -0.22 14.16 12.58
CA ASP A 319 -1.36 13.24 12.65
C ASP A 319 -1.61 12.85 14.12
N ARG A 320 -2.61 12.01 14.36
CA ARG A 320 -2.90 11.45 15.69
C ARG A 320 -1.68 10.83 16.38
N GLU A 321 -0.78 10.20 15.62
CA GLU A 321 0.41 9.52 16.15
C GLU A 321 1.46 10.51 16.65
N THR A 322 1.45 11.73 16.10
CA THR A 322 2.53 12.71 16.22
C THR A 322 2.08 14.06 16.77
N LEU A 323 0.88 14.14 17.36
CA LEU A 323 0.38 15.37 17.96
C LEU A 323 1.34 15.89 19.05
N GLY A 324 1.72 17.16 18.92
CA GLY A 324 2.65 17.82 19.84
C GLY A 324 4.13 17.53 19.59
N MET A 325 4.47 16.63 18.65
CA MET A 325 5.85 16.38 18.26
C MET A 325 6.42 17.53 17.43
N LYS A 326 7.67 17.88 17.72
CA LYS A 326 8.48 18.80 16.93
C LYS A 326 9.42 18.03 16.00
N GLY A 327 10.09 18.72 15.09
CA GLY A 327 11.03 18.10 14.16
C GLY A 327 12.10 17.27 14.86
N ALA A 328 12.60 17.71 16.01
CA ALA A 328 13.57 16.94 16.78
C ALA A 328 13.03 15.62 17.35
N ASP A 329 11.73 15.53 17.62
CA ASP A 329 11.09 14.33 18.13
C ASP A 329 10.95 13.26 17.02
N TYR A 330 10.69 13.68 15.77
CA TYR A 330 10.75 12.78 14.61
C TYR A 330 12.13 12.16 14.44
N VAL A 331 13.19 12.99 14.54
CA VAL A 331 14.58 12.50 14.47
C VAL A 331 14.86 11.52 15.61
N THR A 332 14.42 11.84 16.82
CA THR A 332 14.61 10.98 17.99
C THR A 332 13.89 9.64 17.83
N ALA A 333 12.66 9.64 17.32
CA ALA A 333 11.91 8.41 17.04
C ALA A 333 12.62 7.52 16.01
N ILE A 334 13.14 8.10 14.92
CA ILE A 334 13.91 7.37 13.89
C ILE A 334 15.19 6.78 14.48
N VAL A 335 15.97 7.57 15.22
CA VAL A 335 17.23 7.11 15.84
C VAL A 335 16.97 5.99 16.84
N ASN A 336 15.94 6.12 17.69
CA ASN A 336 15.56 5.10 18.65
C ASN A 336 15.10 3.81 17.96
N ALA A 337 14.30 3.93 16.90
CA ALA A 337 13.85 2.80 16.10
C ALA A 337 15.02 2.03 15.50
N LEU A 338 15.97 2.74 14.88
CA LEU A 338 17.16 2.14 14.26
C LEU A 338 18.12 1.53 15.30
N ASN A 339 18.23 2.15 16.48
CA ASN A 339 19.08 1.64 17.55
C ASN A 339 18.48 0.45 18.29
N ARG A 340 17.16 0.25 18.28
CA ARG A 340 16.49 -0.91 18.90
C ARG A 340 16.96 -1.14 20.34
N GLY A 341 16.97 -0.09 21.15
CA GLY A 341 17.60 -0.05 22.48
C GLY A 341 17.11 -1.12 23.46
N GLN A 342 15.86 -1.59 23.32
CA GLN A 342 15.29 -2.65 24.16
C GLN A 342 15.66 -4.09 23.74
N THR A 343 16.48 -4.27 22.69
CA THR A 343 16.75 -5.59 22.10
C THR A 343 18.16 -6.11 22.41
N LYS A 344 18.37 -7.43 22.26
CA LYS A 344 19.71 -8.04 22.37
C LYS A 344 20.70 -7.54 21.32
N LYS A 345 20.21 -6.98 20.20
CA LYS A 345 21.01 -6.42 19.10
C LYS A 345 20.92 -4.89 19.06
N ALA A 346 20.83 -4.26 20.25
CA ALA A 346 20.79 -2.82 20.38
C ALA A 346 22.08 -2.17 19.85
N LEU A 347 21.92 -1.04 19.16
CA LEU A 347 23.00 -0.16 18.71
C LEU A 347 23.02 1.11 19.59
N LYS A 348 24.13 1.85 19.52
CA LYS A 348 24.35 3.09 20.29
C LYS A 348 24.77 4.25 19.38
N ASN A 349 24.22 4.29 18.17
CA ASN A 349 24.57 5.29 17.16
C ASN A 349 23.86 6.62 17.42
N GLY A 350 24.48 7.73 17.00
CA GLY A 350 23.95 9.08 17.15
C GLY A 350 23.15 9.54 15.94
N VAL A 351 22.62 10.77 16.01
CA VAL A 351 21.85 11.38 14.91
C VAL A 351 22.63 11.42 13.60
N LYS A 352 23.92 11.78 13.63
CA LYS A 352 24.77 11.90 12.44
C LYS A 352 25.00 10.57 11.69
N ASP A 353 24.84 9.45 12.39
CA ASP A 353 24.97 8.12 11.79
C ASP A 353 23.76 7.76 10.94
N TYR A 354 22.60 8.38 11.22
CA TYR A 354 21.34 8.06 10.56
C TYR A 354 20.74 9.21 9.76
N LEU A 355 21.08 10.46 10.04
CA LEU A 355 20.54 11.63 9.35
C LEU A 355 21.65 12.61 8.98
N THR A 356 21.53 13.13 7.77
CA THR A 356 22.40 14.18 7.21
C THR A 356 21.61 15.44 6.88
N HIS A 357 20.35 15.30 6.47
CA HIS A 357 19.51 16.39 6.03
C HIS A 357 18.08 16.24 6.58
N VAL A 358 17.43 17.38 6.82
CA VAL A 358 15.98 17.48 7.04
C VAL A 358 15.38 18.47 6.04
N ILE A 359 14.31 18.07 5.37
CA ILE A 359 13.51 18.93 4.50
C ILE A 359 12.21 19.24 5.23
N TYR A 360 11.86 20.52 5.35
CA TYR A 360 10.65 20.98 6.04
C TYR A 360 10.04 22.22 5.38
N ALA A 361 8.74 22.41 5.61
CA ALA A 361 8.05 23.63 5.21
C ALA A 361 8.10 24.67 6.33
N ARG A 362 8.40 25.92 5.99
CA ARG A 362 8.41 27.08 6.90
C ARG A 362 7.06 27.29 7.58
N ASP A 363 5.98 27.08 6.82
CA ASP A 363 4.62 27.26 7.29
C ASP A 363 3.99 25.92 7.74
N SER A 364 4.83 24.93 8.10
CA SER A 364 4.38 23.67 8.70
C SER A 364 3.92 23.88 10.15
N GLU A 365 2.92 23.12 10.58
CA GLU A 365 2.54 23.06 12.00
C GLU A 365 3.59 22.33 12.86
N ILE A 366 4.45 21.52 12.22
CA ILE A 366 5.57 20.85 12.88
C ILE A 366 6.76 21.81 12.95
N SER A 367 6.96 22.40 14.14
CA SER A 367 8.06 23.34 14.38
C SER A 367 9.44 22.67 14.32
N ILE A 368 10.46 23.41 13.85
CA ILE A 368 11.86 22.98 13.81
C ILE A 368 12.71 23.77 14.82
N GLU A 369 13.38 23.06 15.71
CA GLU A 369 14.35 23.63 16.66
C GLU A 369 15.73 23.78 16.00
N LYS A 370 15.93 24.87 15.26
CA LYS A 370 17.10 25.09 14.39
C LYS A 370 18.44 24.88 15.12
N GLU A 371 18.56 25.33 16.36
CA GLU A 371 19.76 25.20 17.18
C GLU A 371 20.08 23.73 17.47
N LYS A 372 19.07 22.90 17.75
CA LYS A 372 19.23 21.46 18.03
C LYS A 372 19.68 20.70 16.79
N PHE A 373 19.12 21.03 15.63
CA PHE A 373 19.56 20.46 14.34
C PHE A 373 21.00 20.89 13.98
N GLN A 374 21.38 22.13 14.25
CA GLN A 374 22.76 22.60 14.09
C GLN A 374 23.74 21.85 15.01
N GLN A 375 23.38 21.64 16.28
CA GLN A 375 24.17 20.86 17.23
C GLN A 375 24.36 19.41 16.76
N TRP A 376 23.31 18.80 16.22
CA TRP A 376 23.39 17.49 15.57
C TRP A 376 24.14 17.49 14.24
N GLY A 377 24.50 18.66 13.69
CA GLY A 377 25.11 18.78 12.38
C GLY A 377 24.23 18.26 11.24
N VAL A 378 22.91 18.35 11.39
CA VAL A 378 21.93 18.00 10.36
C VAL A 378 21.64 19.24 9.52
N HIS A 379 21.82 19.13 8.21
CA HIS A 379 21.56 20.22 7.27
C HIS A 379 20.06 20.44 7.10
N MET A 380 19.63 21.67 7.29
CA MET A 380 18.23 22.07 7.18
C MET A 380 17.93 22.65 5.80
N VAL A 381 16.94 22.09 5.11
CA VAL A 381 16.45 22.58 3.82
C VAL A 381 15.01 23.06 4.02
N GLU A 382 14.85 24.38 4.11
CA GLU A 382 13.57 25.05 4.35
C GLU A 382 12.87 25.44 3.04
N TRP A 383 11.53 25.33 2.99
CA TRP A 383 10.71 25.78 1.87
C TRP A 383 9.47 26.58 2.30
N SER A 384 8.99 27.52 1.47
CA SER A 384 7.71 28.22 1.67
C SER A 384 6.54 27.48 1.02
N THR A 385 5.36 27.47 1.64
CA THR A 385 4.19 26.69 1.18
C THR A 385 3.43 27.27 -0.03
N ARG A 386 3.66 28.53 -0.42
CA ARG A 386 2.96 29.16 -1.56
C ARG A 386 3.24 28.43 -2.90
N GLU A 387 2.16 27.88 -3.49
CA GLU A 387 2.05 27.16 -4.78
C GLU A 387 3.36 26.63 -5.36
N SER A 388 3.84 25.47 -4.89
CA SER A 388 4.90 24.63 -5.51
C SER A 388 5.58 23.67 -4.52
N PHE A 389 5.07 23.49 -3.29
CA PHE A 389 5.72 22.68 -2.25
C PHE A 389 6.20 21.31 -2.77
N LEU A 390 5.30 20.52 -3.36
CA LEU A 390 5.63 19.18 -3.86
C LEU A 390 6.71 19.19 -4.96
N ARG A 391 6.64 20.15 -5.89
CA ARG A 391 7.65 20.33 -6.95
C ARG A 391 9.03 20.70 -6.38
N LYS A 392 9.05 21.57 -5.37
CA LYS A 392 10.29 22.02 -4.72
C LYS A 392 10.91 20.95 -3.83
N VAL A 393 10.10 20.18 -3.11
CA VAL A 393 10.57 19.01 -2.36
C VAL A 393 11.15 17.99 -3.33
N ALA A 394 10.47 17.69 -4.44
CA ALA A 394 11.00 16.81 -5.48
C ALA A 394 12.33 17.33 -6.05
N ALA A 395 12.44 18.61 -6.37
CA ALA A 395 13.69 19.21 -6.86
C ALA A 395 14.83 19.18 -5.82
N SER A 396 14.51 19.33 -4.53
CA SER A 396 15.47 19.22 -3.44
C SER A 396 15.99 17.81 -3.29
N LEU A 397 15.07 16.84 -3.30
CA LEU A 397 15.41 15.42 -3.27
C LEU A 397 16.25 15.07 -4.48
N GLU A 398 15.86 15.46 -5.69
CA GLU A 398 16.65 15.29 -6.91
C GLU A 398 18.06 15.86 -6.73
N CYS A 399 18.19 17.11 -6.26
CA CYS A 399 19.48 17.73 -6.03
C CYS A 399 20.33 16.98 -4.99
N LEU A 400 19.74 16.57 -3.87
CA LEU A 400 20.46 15.86 -2.81
C LEU A 400 20.84 14.44 -3.24
N ILE A 401 19.98 13.75 -4.00
CA ILE A 401 20.24 12.41 -4.54
C ILE A 401 21.36 12.45 -5.57
N LEU A 402 21.39 13.50 -6.41
CA LEU A 402 22.44 13.70 -7.41
C LEU A 402 23.74 14.27 -6.82
N SER A 403 23.67 14.96 -5.67
CA SER A 403 24.84 15.49 -5.01
C SER A 403 25.76 14.37 -4.50
N ARG A 404 27.07 14.50 -4.76
CA ARG A 404 28.07 13.61 -4.14
C ARG A 404 28.25 14.03 -2.68
N THR A 405 28.46 13.06 -1.80
CA THR A 405 28.51 13.26 -0.35
C THR A 405 29.51 14.33 0.06
N THR A 406 29.23 14.97 1.18
CA THR A 406 29.89 16.18 1.70
C THR A 406 31.42 16.11 1.81
N ARG A 407 32.02 14.91 1.86
CA ARG A 407 33.49 14.74 1.85
C ARG A 407 34.15 15.09 0.51
N GLU A 408 33.49 14.90 -0.63
CA GLU A 408 34.00 15.36 -1.93
C GLU A 408 33.69 16.84 -2.17
N GLN A 409 32.55 17.33 -1.68
CA GLN A 409 32.20 18.76 -1.73
C GLN A 409 33.10 19.62 -0.83
N ALA A 410 33.62 19.07 0.28
CA ALA A 410 34.64 19.74 1.09
C ALA A 410 35.97 19.94 0.33
N MET A 411 36.25 19.13 -0.69
CA MET A 411 37.38 19.34 -1.61
C MET A 411 37.02 20.19 -2.84
N GLY A 412 35.75 20.54 -3.04
CA GLY A 412 35.26 21.27 -4.21
C GLY A 412 34.28 22.38 -3.82
N LYS A 413 34.80 23.58 -3.57
CA LYS A 413 34.09 24.83 -3.24
C LYS A 413 32.65 24.93 -3.77
N ASN A 414 31.70 24.86 -2.84
CA ASN A 414 30.42 25.59 -2.67
C ASN A 414 29.76 26.35 -3.86
N SER A 415 29.85 25.87 -5.11
CA SER A 415 29.31 26.58 -6.29
C SER A 415 28.25 25.80 -7.09
N PHE A 416 28.03 24.52 -6.79
CA PHE A 416 27.20 23.65 -7.64
C PHE A 416 25.69 23.81 -7.38
N ILE A 417 25.27 23.87 -6.11
CA ILE A 417 23.84 23.96 -5.74
C ILE A 417 23.22 25.29 -6.20
N GLN A 418 23.95 26.42 -6.12
CA GLN A 418 23.46 27.71 -6.62
C GLN A 418 23.43 27.80 -8.15
N LYS A 419 24.35 27.11 -8.86
CA LYS A 419 24.37 27.09 -10.34
C LYS A 419 23.24 26.25 -10.94
N LEU A 420 22.85 25.14 -10.31
CA LEU A 420 21.76 24.31 -10.84
C LEU A 420 20.38 24.98 -10.68
N LEU A 421 20.17 25.66 -9.55
CA LEU A 421 18.92 26.38 -9.26
C LEU A 421 18.73 27.63 -10.13
N SER A 422 19.82 28.25 -10.62
CA SER A 422 19.77 29.37 -11.55
C SER A 422 19.57 28.95 -13.01
N ASN A 423 20.11 27.80 -13.44
CA ASN A 423 20.00 27.32 -14.82
C ASN A 423 18.64 26.73 -15.21
N LYS A 424 17.76 26.35 -14.27
CA LYS A 424 16.37 25.95 -14.61
C LYS A 424 15.43 27.15 -14.82
N LYS A 425 15.83 28.38 -14.43
CA LYS A 425 15.04 29.61 -14.69
C LYS A 425 15.16 30.13 -16.12
N SER A 426 16.15 29.70 -16.90
CA SER A 426 16.40 30.18 -18.27
C SER A 426 15.74 29.34 -19.37
N ARG A 427 15.07 28.23 -19.04
CA ARG A 427 14.43 27.33 -20.03
C ARG A 427 12.91 27.45 -20.13
N SER A 428 12.27 28.41 -19.44
CA SER A 428 10.81 28.58 -19.47
C SER A 428 10.30 29.77 -20.29
N ASN A 429 11.15 30.45 -21.06
CA ASN A 429 10.76 31.62 -21.85
C ASN A 429 11.01 31.41 -23.36
N GLU A 430 10.37 30.41 -23.97
CA GLU A 430 10.07 30.45 -25.41
C GLU A 430 8.65 29.90 -25.62
N THR A 431 7.70 30.81 -25.76
CA THR A 431 6.38 30.52 -26.35
C THR A 431 6.12 31.58 -27.43
N SER A 432 5.87 31.13 -28.66
CA SER A 432 5.29 31.95 -29.73
C SER A 432 3.79 31.60 -29.86
N PRO A 433 2.91 32.56 -30.18
CA PRO A 433 1.47 32.41 -29.99
C PRO A 433 0.79 31.88 -31.25
N ILE A 434 -0.11 30.90 -31.09
CA ILE A 434 -1.16 30.61 -32.06
C ILE A 434 -2.49 30.62 -31.30
N ALA A 435 -3.38 31.53 -31.71
CA ALA A 435 -4.68 31.77 -31.13
C ALA A 435 -5.76 30.91 -31.80
N SER A 436 -6.68 30.32 -31.01
CA SER A 436 -8.10 30.09 -31.36
C SER A 436 -8.92 29.78 -30.09
N PRO A 437 -10.26 29.94 -30.10
CA PRO A 437 -10.98 30.61 -29.03
C PRO A 437 -11.54 29.71 -27.93
N ILE A 438 -11.72 30.38 -26.78
CA ILE A 438 -12.31 29.93 -25.53
C ILE A 438 -13.82 29.73 -25.70
N VAL A 439 -14.31 28.54 -25.31
CA VAL A 439 -15.71 28.32 -24.94
C VAL A 439 -15.77 28.16 -23.42
N SER A 440 -16.47 29.08 -22.77
CA SER A 440 -16.73 29.14 -21.34
C SER A 440 -17.81 28.13 -20.90
N PRO A 441 -17.65 27.42 -19.78
CA PRO A 441 -18.79 26.89 -19.02
C PRO A 441 -19.16 27.85 -17.89
N THR A 442 -20.45 28.16 -17.87
CA THR A 442 -21.23 28.94 -16.92
C THR A 442 -21.07 28.54 -15.45
N THR A 443 -20.86 29.56 -14.61
CA THR A 443 -20.97 29.57 -13.15
C THR A 443 -22.41 29.47 -12.64
N SER A 444 -22.63 28.70 -11.57
CA SER A 444 -23.71 28.89 -10.58
C SER A 444 -23.47 28.01 -9.33
N PRO A 445 -24.00 28.39 -8.13
CA PRO A 445 -23.13 28.72 -7.02
C PRO A 445 -23.20 27.79 -5.79
N ILE A 446 -22.14 27.91 -4.99
CA ILE A 446 -21.89 27.34 -3.66
C ILE A 446 -22.98 27.80 -2.68
N VAL A 447 -23.73 26.85 -2.11
CA VAL A 447 -24.60 27.08 -0.95
C VAL A 447 -23.93 26.52 0.31
N LYS A 448 -23.47 27.44 1.17
CA LYS A 448 -23.10 27.14 2.56
C LYS A 448 -24.35 26.75 3.35
N ARG A 449 -24.42 25.53 3.89
CA ARG A 449 -25.41 25.18 4.93
C ARG A 449 -24.76 25.15 6.31
N LYS A 450 -25.32 26.01 7.16
CA LYS A 450 -25.04 26.26 8.58
C LYS A 450 -25.57 25.06 9.39
N PHE A 451 -24.76 24.49 10.27
CA PHE A 451 -25.18 23.50 11.26
C PHE A 451 -26.09 24.16 12.31
N MET A 452 -27.26 23.57 12.55
CA MET A 452 -28.17 23.93 13.65
C MET A 452 -28.39 22.67 14.50
N ARG A 453 -28.18 22.80 15.82
CA ARG A 453 -28.37 21.73 16.82
C ARG A 453 -29.86 21.36 16.95
N PRO A 454 -30.22 20.11 17.27
CA PRO A 454 -31.56 19.80 17.74
C PRO A 454 -31.68 19.94 19.27
N VAL A 455 -32.82 20.48 19.67
CA VAL A 455 -33.34 20.63 21.04
C VAL A 455 -34.28 19.43 21.31
N GLU A 456 -34.31 18.99 22.56
CA GLU A 456 -35.20 17.96 23.12
C GLU A 456 -36.69 18.35 22.99
N GLY A 457 -37.56 17.34 22.86
CA GLY A 457 -39.02 17.53 22.97
C GLY A 457 -39.80 16.27 22.59
N ALA A 458 -40.53 15.74 23.57
CA ALA A 458 -41.33 14.52 23.54
C ALA A 458 -42.56 14.59 22.60
N GLU A 459 -43.04 13.43 22.14
CA GLU A 459 -44.41 12.92 22.35
C GLU A 459 -44.65 11.60 21.59
N SER A 460 -45.31 10.66 22.27
CA SER A 460 -45.85 9.40 21.74
C SER A 460 -47.20 9.65 21.04
N PRO A 461 -47.74 8.69 20.25
CA PRO A 461 -48.72 7.78 20.85
C PRO A 461 -48.88 6.37 20.20
N THR A 462 -49.19 5.42 21.09
CA THR A 462 -50.17 4.30 20.99
C THR A 462 -50.19 3.30 19.82
N ARG A 463 -50.03 2.01 20.21
CA ARG A 463 -50.51 0.78 19.54
C ARG A 463 -52.04 0.71 19.45
N PRO A 464 -52.56 -0.23 18.63
CA PRO A 464 -53.45 -1.23 19.21
C PRO A 464 -53.06 -2.67 18.87
N SER A 465 -53.35 -3.56 19.81
CA SER A 465 -53.35 -5.03 19.75
C SER A 465 -54.71 -5.57 19.32
N MET A 466 -54.76 -6.71 18.63
CA MET A 466 -55.73 -7.79 18.92
C MET A 466 -55.35 -9.11 18.24
N ASP A 467 -55.66 -10.17 18.96
CA ASP A 467 -55.50 -11.60 18.71
C ASP A 467 -56.35 -12.16 17.57
N THR A 468 -55.93 -13.29 16.97
CA THR A 468 -56.52 -14.63 17.15
C THR A 468 -56.28 -15.56 15.94
N THR A 469 -55.71 -16.73 16.25
CA THR A 469 -56.04 -18.09 15.78
C THR A 469 -56.66 -18.29 14.38
N THR A 470 -55.95 -19.00 13.49
CA THR A 470 -56.58 -20.04 12.63
C THR A 470 -55.55 -21.08 12.15
N GLU A 471 -55.72 -22.33 12.58
CA GLU A 471 -55.13 -23.52 11.94
C GLU A 471 -55.87 -23.82 10.62
N ARG A 472 -55.13 -24.18 9.54
CA ARG A 472 -55.53 -25.25 8.61
C ARG A 472 -54.45 -25.59 7.56
N THR A 473 -53.95 -26.82 7.66
CA THR A 473 -53.85 -27.85 6.62
C THR A 473 -53.05 -27.59 5.32
N ILE A 474 -51.86 -28.20 5.28
CA ILE A 474 -51.24 -29.02 4.21
C ILE A 474 -51.70 -28.77 2.75
N ARG A 475 -50.77 -28.26 1.92
CA ARG A 475 -50.51 -28.79 0.56
C ARG A 475 -49.02 -28.77 0.25
N ARG A 476 -48.46 -29.97 0.05
CA ARG A 476 -47.17 -30.18 -0.63
C ARG A 476 -47.34 -29.77 -2.10
N SER A 477 -46.53 -28.83 -2.56
CA SER A 477 -46.23 -28.67 -4.00
C SER A 477 -44.72 -28.75 -4.18
N SER A 478 -44.28 -29.88 -4.71
CA SER A 478 -42.98 -30.10 -5.32
C SER A 478 -42.77 -29.13 -6.49
N ASN A 479 -41.74 -28.29 -6.41
CA ASN A 479 -41.16 -27.64 -7.58
C ASN A 479 -39.72 -28.13 -7.77
N PRO A 480 -39.28 -28.39 -9.01
CA PRO A 480 -38.05 -29.10 -9.31
C PRO A 480 -36.83 -28.18 -9.20
N THR A 481 -35.73 -28.75 -8.71
CA THR A 481 -34.37 -28.21 -8.78
C THR A 481 -33.96 -27.94 -10.23
N PRO A 482 -33.30 -26.81 -10.55
CA PRO A 482 -32.66 -26.62 -11.86
C PRO A 482 -31.43 -27.55 -11.98
N PRO A 483 -31.04 -27.97 -13.19
CA PRO A 483 -29.94 -28.91 -13.36
C PRO A 483 -28.61 -28.25 -13.01
N LEU A 484 -27.72 -29.02 -12.38
CA LEU A 484 -26.31 -28.68 -12.20
C LEU A 484 -25.69 -28.31 -13.56
N HIS A 485 -24.88 -27.24 -13.56
CA HIS A 485 -23.98 -26.93 -14.67
C HIS A 485 -23.13 -28.15 -15.04
N SER A 486 -23.01 -28.37 -16.34
CA SER A 486 -22.45 -29.56 -16.98
C SER A 486 -20.99 -29.85 -16.61
N ASP A 487 -20.70 -31.11 -16.27
CA ASP A 487 -19.36 -31.68 -16.03
C ASP A 487 -18.32 -31.35 -17.11
N THR A 488 -18.76 -30.93 -18.30
CA THR A 488 -17.92 -30.53 -19.44
C THR A 488 -16.98 -29.37 -19.13
N GLN A 489 -17.39 -28.37 -18.33
CA GLN A 489 -16.53 -27.22 -18.02
C GLN A 489 -15.43 -27.55 -17.01
N LEU A 490 -15.67 -28.51 -16.11
CA LEU A 490 -14.68 -28.96 -15.14
C LEU A 490 -13.58 -29.79 -15.82
N VAL A 491 -13.96 -30.60 -16.82
CA VAL A 491 -13.03 -31.39 -17.64
C VAL A 491 -12.18 -30.48 -18.54
N GLU A 492 -12.77 -29.46 -19.18
CA GLU A 492 -12.02 -28.46 -19.95
C GLU A 492 -11.00 -27.70 -19.08
N PHE A 493 -11.39 -27.30 -17.86
CA PHE A 493 -10.50 -26.62 -16.93
C PHE A 493 -9.34 -27.51 -16.44
N GLN A 494 -9.61 -28.78 -16.12
CA GLN A 494 -8.56 -29.75 -15.78
C GLN A 494 -7.60 -30.00 -16.95
N ASN A 495 -8.12 -30.05 -18.18
CA ASN A 495 -7.31 -30.23 -19.38
C ASN A 495 -6.39 -29.01 -19.56
N ILE A 496 -6.90 -27.78 -19.46
CA ILE A 496 -6.08 -26.56 -19.59
C ILE A 496 -4.97 -26.51 -18.53
N CYS A 497 -5.28 -26.84 -17.28
CA CYS A 497 -4.28 -26.87 -16.20
C CYS A 497 -3.19 -27.91 -16.44
N THR A 498 -3.58 -29.10 -16.94
CA THR A 498 -2.63 -30.18 -17.26
C THR A 498 -1.70 -29.78 -18.41
N HIS A 499 -2.23 -29.15 -19.46
CA HIS A 499 -1.42 -28.66 -20.58
C HIS A 499 -0.45 -27.57 -20.14
N PHE A 500 -0.89 -26.66 -19.26
CA PHE A 500 -0.04 -25.58 -18.75
C PHE A 500 1.12 -26.12 -17.89
N ILE A 501 0.87 -27.12 -17.04
CA ILE A 501 1.91 -27.78 -16.23
C ILE A 501 2.92 -28.49 -17.14
N ILE A 502 2.46 -29.19 -18.18
CA ILE A 502 3.34 -29.88 -19.12
C ILE A 502 4.22 -28.88 -19.90
N ILE A 503 3.66 -27.76 -20.35
CA ILE A 503 4.42 -26.70 -21.02
C ILE A 503 5.48 -26.11 -20.08
N CYS A 504 5.14 -25.85 -18.83
CA CYS A 504 6.10 -25.36 -17.83
C CYS A 504 7.25 -26.36 -17.59
N LEU A 505 6.95 -27.67 -17.53
CA LEU A 505 7.95 -28.72 -17.37
C LEU A 505 8.86 -28.85 -18.60
N ILE A 506 8.31 -28.73 -19.81
CA ILE A 506 9.09 -28.75 -21.07
C ILE A 506 10.02 -27.53 -21.13
N LEU A 507 9.53 -26.34 -20.80
CA LEU A 507 10.34 -25.12 -20.76
C LEU A 507 11.44 -25.19 -19.70
N ALA A 508 11.15 -25.77 -18.54
CA ALA A 508 12.15 -26.00 -17.49
C ALA A 508 13.22 -27.02 -17.94
N ALA A 509 12.83 -28.10 -18.62
CA ALA A 509 13.76 -29.11 -19.14
C ALA A 509 14.68 -28.55 -20.24
N LEU A 510 14.11 -27.74 -21.16
CA LEU A 510 14.88 -27.04 -22.20
C LEU A 510 15.83 -26.00 -21.61
N SER A 511 15.40 -25.25 -20.60
CA SER A 511 16.26 -24.32 -19.86
C SER A 511 17.38 -25.02 -19.09
N ALA A 512 17.20 -26.30 -18.75
CA ALA A 512 18.21 -27.13 -18.08
C ALA A 512 19.11 -27.90 -19.08
N GLY A 513 18.95 -27.70 -20.39
CA GLY A 513 19.81 -28.27 -21.41
C GLY A 513 19.51 -29.72 -21.82
N PHE A 514 18.32 -30.24 -21.51
CA PHE A 514 17.90 -31.56 -21.99
C PHE A 514 17.44 -31.49 -23.45
N GLU A 515 17.98 -32.35 -24.32
CA GLU A 515 17.49 -32.54 -25.70
C GLU A 515 16.25 -33.45 -25.72
N LEU A 516 15.16 -32.97 -26.33
CA LEU A 516 13.92 -33.73 -26.52
C LEU A 516 14.05 -34.71 -27.69
N THR A 517 14.75 -35.83 -27.49
CA THR A 517 14.89 -36.88 -28.52
C THR A 517 13.67 -37.81 -28.52
N ASN A 518 12.58 -37.39 -29.19
CA ASN A 518 11.49 -38.20 -29.80
C ASN A 518 10.16 -37.40 -29.83
N THR A 519 10.09 -36.42 -30.72
CA THR A 519 8.97 -35.49 -30.85
C THR A 519 7.75 -35.94 -31.70
N PRO A 520 7.75 -36.98 -32.57
CA PRO A 520 6.56 -37.24 -33.38
C PRO A 520 5.41 -37.98 -32.66
N MET A 521 5.68 -38.79 -31.63
CA MET A 521 4.63 -39.57 -30.95
C MET A 521 3.90 -38.81 -29.83
N LEU A 522 4.52 -37.77 -29.25
CA LEU A 522 3.91 -37.00 -28.18
C LEU A 522 2.98 -35.90 -28.70
N LEU A 523 3.11 -35.44 -29.95
CA LEU A 523 2.25 -34.38 -30.51
C LEU A 523 0.95 -34.91 -31.14
N SER A 524 0.90 -36.18 -31.55
CA SER A 524 -0.29 -36.75 -32.21
C SER A 524 -1.45 -37.05 -31.26
N SER A 525 -1.23 -37.06 -29.96
CA SER A 525 -2.26 -37.31 -28.94
C SER A 525 -2.89 -36.03 -28.39
N PHE A 526 -2.52 -34.85 -28.90
CA PHE A 526 -2.87 -33.54 -28.34
C PHE A 526 -3.83 -32.70 -29.21
N VAL A 527 -4.48 -33.32 -30.20
CA VAL A 527 -5.56 -32.68 -30.96
C VAL A 527 -6.84 -33.46 -30.71
N PHE A 528 -7.64 -33.02 -29.73
CA PHE A 528 -9.11 -33.01 -29.75
C PHE A 528 -9.66 -32.11 -28.65
#